data_AF-A0A965XZ77-F1
#
_entry.id   AF-A0A965XZ77-F1
#
_cell.length_a   1.000
_cell.length_b   1.000
_cell.length_c   1.000
_cell.angle_alpha   90.00
_cell.angle_beta   90.00
_cell.angle_gamma   90.00
#
_symmetry.space_group_name_H-M   'P 1'
#
loop_
_entity.id
_entity.type
_entity.pdbx_description
1 polymer ?
#
loop_
_entity_poly.entity_id
_entity_poly.type
_entity_poly.pdbx_seq_one_letter_code
_entity_poly.pdbx_strand_id
1 'polypeptide(L)'
;AYDMRESIAIAHTTFNVANTLVWLPLVWLMVRLIRLIIPGEDPVVEKRLAFIDYKVIRSPAIAVDLATKELARMTEIARQMTNDSHALIKNHTTELETRVFTNEATMDYLEDEIVRYLSNIFRSASITESDSSRIAGLMHLTNDIERIGDHCSNIADTSLQMHEAGLTFSDIATKELDEAFTLVESMVDSSITALRNNDLVIAGKIINQENQMDKVEAAMRESHMERLNEGKCDPRTTVIFLEMIHTMERIADHCHNIADFVVSDDDYQVHQGND
;
A
#
# COMPACT_ATOMS: atom_id res chain seq x y z
N ALA A 1 -54.65 -10.20 39.54
CA ALA A 1 -53.48 -9.55 40.17
C ALA A 1 -52.46 -9.36 39.07
N TYR A 2 -52.11 -8.11 38.75
CA TYR A 2 -51.03 -7.81 37.80
C TYR A 2 -49.73 -8.33 38.43
N ASP A 3 -49.04 -9.26 37.76
CA ASP A 3 -47.91 -9.97 38.35
C ASP A 3 -46.73 -9.00 38.49
N MET A 4 -46.29 -8.76 39.73
CA MET A 4 -45.28 -7.76 40.07
C MET A 4 -43.98 -7.96 39.27
N ARG A 5 -43.71 -9.20 38.84
CA ARG A 5 -42.57 -9.53 37.97
C ARG A 5 -42.71 -8.99 36.55
N GLU A 6 -43.91 -9.04 35.98
CA GLU A 6 -44.19 -8.46 34.66
C GLU A 6 -44.05 -6.94 34.69
N SER A 7 -44.50 -6.29 35.76
CA SER A 7 -44.37 -4.84 35.94
C SER A 7 -42.91 -4.39 35.97
N ILE A 8 -42.07 -5.14 36.69
CA ILE A 8 -40.64 -4.87 36.81
C ILE A 8 -39.94 -5.10 35.47
N ALA A 9 -40.25 -6.18 34.76
CA ALA A 9 -39.67 -6.49 33.45
C ALA A 9 -40.05 -5.44 32.39
N ILE A 10 -41.32 -5.00 32.36
CA ILE A 10 -41.79 -3.94 31.48
C ILE A 10 -41.09 -2.62 31.81
N ALA A 11 -41.00 -2.24 33.09
CA ALA A 11 -40.30 -1.02 33.49
C ALA A 11 -38.81 -1.02 33.07
N HIS A 12 -38.09 -2.13 33.27
CA HIS A 12 -36.69 -2.25 32.82
C HIS A 12 -36.56 -2.18 31.30
N THR A 13 -37.43 -2.86 30.56
CA THR A 13 -37.40 -2.85 29.09
C THR A 13 -37.72 -1.46 28.55
N THR A 14 -38.75 -0.81 29.09
CA THR A 14 -39.12 0.56 28.72
C THR A 14 -38.00 1.55 29.05
N PHE A 15 -37.35 1.44 30.22
CA PHE A 15 -36.22 2.28 30.59
C PHE A 15 -35.04 2.12 29.63
N ASN A 16 -34.68 0.89 29.27
CA ASN A 16 -33.58 0.62 28.35
C ASN A 16 -33.90 1.09 26.93
N VAL A 17 -35.12 0.85 26.43
CA VAL A 17 -35.55 1.30 25.10
C VAL A 17 -35.60 2.84 25.04
N ALA A 18 -36.14 3.49 26.07
CA ALA A 18 -36.17 4.94 26.16
C ALA A 18 -34.76 5.53 26.18
N ASN A 19 -33.84 4.96 26.98
CA ASN A 19 -32.45 5.39 27.00
C ASN A 19 -31.77 5.21 25.63
N THR A 20 -31.95 4.07 24.98
CA THR A 20 -31.38 3.84 23.64
C THR A 20 -31.90 4.86 22.63
N LEU A 21 -33.20 5.19 22.65
CA LEU A 21 -33.79 6.21 21.78
C LEU A 21 -33.26 7.63 22.07
N VAL A 22 -32.95 7.95 23.32
CA VAL A 22 -32.35 9.23 23.72
C VAL A 22 -30.86 9.30 23.32
N TRP A 23 -30.12 8.20 23.47
CA TRP A 23 -28.69 8.16 23.16
C TRP A 23 -28.40 8.08 21.66
N LEU A 24 -29.26 7.45 20.85
CA LEU A 24 -29.10 7.32 19.40
C LEU A 24 -28.83 8.66 18.67
N PRO A 25 -29.63 9.74 18.87
CA PRO A 25 -29.33 11.04 18.26
C PRO A 25 -28.10 11.72 18.87
N LEU A 26 -27.73 11.42 20.12
CA LEU A 26 -26.51 11.93 20.75
C LEU A 26 -25.24 11.33 20.13
N VAL A 27 -25.30 10.12 19.59
CA VAL A 27 -24.17 9.51 18.86
C VAL A 27 -23.76 10.40 17.67
N TRP A 28 -24.73 10.91 16.91
CA TRP A 28 -24.42 11.83 15.80
C TRP A 28 -23.76 13.12 16.29
N LEU A 29 -24.21 13.67 17.43
CA LEU A 29 -23.60 14.85 18.05
C LEU A 29 -22.16 14.56 18.52
N MET A 30 -21.93 13.39 19.13
CA MET A 30 -20.58 12.95 19.51
C MET A 30 -19.67 12.79 18.29
N VAL A 31 -20.14 12.16 17.21
CA VAL A 31 -19.38 12.04 15.96
C VAL A 31 -19.00 13.42 15.43
N ARG A 32 -19.93 14.39 15.48
CA ARG A 32 -19.67 15.77 15.05
C ARG A 32 -18.66 16.49 15.96
N LEU A 33 -18.74 16.32 17.28
CA LEU A 33 -17.78 16.89 18.23
C LEU A 33 -16.40 16.26 18.09
N ILE A 34 -16.33 14.93 17.91
CA ILE A 34 -15.07 14.22 17.65
C ILE A 34 -14.46 14.72 16.34
N ARG A 35 -15.23 14.86 15.26
CA ARG A 35 -14.75 15.43 13.99
C ARG A 35 -14.37 16.92 14.07
N LEU A 36 -14.82 17.63 15.09
CA LEU A 36 -14.45 19.03 15.35
C LEU A 36 -13.14 19.13 16.16
N ILE A 37 -12.95 18.21 17.11
CA ILE A 37 -11.77 18.13 17.98
C ILE A 37 -10.60 17.45 17.25
N ILE A 38 -10.91 16.47 16.41
CA ILE A 38 -10.00 15.73 15.53
C ILE A 38 -10.50 15.99 14.12
N PRO A 39 -10.13 17.12 13.49
CA PRO A 39 -10.45 17.37 12.09
C PRO A 39 -9.86 16.24 11.26
N GLY A 40 -10.68 15.66 10.38
CA GLY A 40 -10.44 14.35 9.75
C GLY A 40 -9.01 14.16 9.25
N GLU A 41 -8.24 13.39 10.01
CA GLU A 41 -7.14 12.63 9.47
C GLU A 41 -7.77 11.46 8.72
N ASP A 42 -7.35 11.23 7.48
CA ASP A 42 -7.51 9.91 6.87
C ASP A 42 -7.05 8.87 7.88
N PRO A 43 -7.74 7.73 8.03
CA PRO A 43 -7.48 6.79 9.11
C PRO A 43 -5.98 6.48 9.14
N VAL A 44 -5.28 7.00 10.16
CA VAL A 44 -3.86 6.73 10.37
C VAL A 44 -3.74 5.21 10.36
N VAL A 45 -2.97 4.69 9.40
CA VAL A 45 -2.78 3.25 9.28
C VAL A 45 -2.22 2.78 10.62
N GLU A 46 -2.98 1.94 11.32
CA GLU A 46 -2.56 1.50 12.65
C GLU A 46 -1.24 0.71 12.54
N LYS A 47 -0.23 1.12 13.31
CA LYS A 47 1.05 0.39 13.48
C LYS A 47 0.82 -0.91 14.26
N ARG A 48 0.15 -1.86 13.64
CA ARG A 48 -0.10 -3.21 14.15
C ARG A 48 -0.23 -4.20 13.01
N LEU A 49 0.00 -5.47 13.33
CA LEU A 49 -0.37 -6.59 12.47
C LEU A 49 -1.89 -6.76 12.49
N ALA A 50 -2.51 -6.94 11.33
CA ALA A 50 -3.97 -7.10 11.21
C ALA A 50 -4.40 -8.57 11.11
N PHE A 51 -3.58 -9.40 10.45
CA PHE A 51 -3.88 -10.79 10.11
C PHE A 51 -2.97 -11.79 10.82
N ILE A 52 -1.69 -11.46 11.03
CA ILE A 52 -0.73 -12.37 11.65
C ILE A 52 -1.14 -12.73 13.10
N ASP A 53 -1.19 -14.05 13.39
CA ASP A 53 -1.39 -14.60 14.74
C ASP A 53 -0.32 -15.65 15.07
N TYR A 54 0.52 -15.36 16.06
CA TYR A 54 1.57 -16.28 16.52
C TYR A 54 1.05 -17.62 17.08
N LYS A 55 -0.25 -17.73 17.40
CA LYS A 55 -0.84 -19.00 17.89
C LYS A 55 -0.89 -20.08 16.81
N VAL A 56 -0.95 -19.71 15.53
CA VAL A 56 -1.03 -20.66 14.41
C VAL A 56 0.34 -21.02 13.84
N ILE A 57 1.43 -20.57 14.47
CA ILE A 57 2.80 -20.74 13.95
C ILE A 57 3.24 -22.22 13.82
N ARG A 58 2.56 -23.13 14.52
CA ARG A 58 2.76 -24.58 14.42
C ARG A 58 2.03 -25.22 13.24
N SER A 59 1.31 -24.43 12.46
CA SER A 59 0.61 -24.84 11.25
C SER A 59 1.14 -24.01 10.07
N PRO A 60 2.29 -24.41 9.48
CA PRO A 60 3.00 -23.59 8.49
C PRO A 60 2.12 -23.08 7.35
N ALA A 61 1.28 -23.92 6.75
CA ALA A 61 0.37 -23.51 5.67
C ALA A 61 -0.58 -22.36 6.08
N ILE A 62 -1.17 -22.44 7.28
CA ILE A 62 -2.06 -21.37 7.80
C ILE A 62 -1.23 -20.12 8.13
N ALA A 63 -0.07 -20.31 8.75
CA ALA A 63 0.81 -19.21 9.14
C ALA A 63 1.29 -18.42 7.91
N VAL A 64 1.66 -19.11 6.82
CA VAL A 64 2.04 -18.54 5.53
C VAL A 64 0.86 -17.78 4.90
N ASP A 65 -0.35 -18.34 4.87
CA ASP A 65 -1.54 -17.64 4.35
C ASP A 65 -1.84 -16.33 5.09
N LEU A 66 -1.69 -16.32 6.43
CA LEU A 66 -1.84 -15.08 7.21
C LEU A 66 -0.75 -14.05 6.88
N ALA A 67 0.48 -14.48 6.62
CA ALA A 67 1.55 -13.59 6.18
C ALA A 67 1.25 -13.00 4.80
N THR A 68 0.76 -13.80 3.84
CA THR A 68 0.33 -13.32 2.51
C THR A 68 -0.78 -12.28 2.62
N LYS A 69 -1.76 -12.47 3.52
CA LYS A 69 -2.81 -11.48 3.78
C LYS A 69 -2.25 -10.19 4.38
N GLU A 70 -1.26 -10.29 5.27
CA GLU A 70 -0.58 -9.13 5.83
C GLU A 70 0.22 -8.38 4.75
N LEU A 71 0.91 -9.08 3.86
CA LEU A 71 1.61 -8.48 2.73
C LEU A 71 0.65 -7.78 1.77
N ALA A 72 -0.49 -8.42 1.43
CA ALA A 72 -1.52 -7.76 0.62
C ALA A 72 -2.10 -6.51 1.29
N ARG A 73 -2.09 -6.41 2.62
CA ARG A 73 -2.43 -5.18 3.36
C ARG A 73 -1.30 -4.15 3.29
N MET A 74 -0.05 -4.59 3.40
CA MET A 74 1.12 -3.73 3.25
C MET A 74 1.15 -3.10 1.84
N THR A 75 0.82 -3.86 0.79
CA THR A 75 0.69 -3.33 -0.57
C THR A 75 -0.46 -2.31 -0.72
N GLU A 76 -1.54 -2.41 0.06
CA GLU A 76 -2.60 -1.38 0.08
C GLU A 76 -2.13 -0.06 0.69
N ILE A 77 -1.22 -0.13 1.68
CA ILE A 77 -0.57 1.07 2.23
C ILE A 77 0.34 1.68 1.16
N ALA A 78 1.14 0.86 0.48
CA ALA A 78 1.96 1.29 -0.64
C ALA A 78 1.12 1.96 -1.75
N ARG A 79 -0.05 1.39 -2.10
CA ARG A 79 -1.01 2.01 -3.04
C ARG A 79 -1.44 3.40 -2.59
N GLN A 80 -1.75 3.56 -1.30
CA GLN A 80 -2.11 4.87 -0.76
C GLN A 80 -0.94 5.86 -0.85
N MET A 81 0.28 5.43 -0.50
CA MET A 81 1.49 6.24 -0.62
C MET A 81 1.77 6.65 -2.07
N THR A 82 1.57 5.76 -3.04
CA THR A 82 1.74 6.05 -4.48
C THR A 82 0.74 7.12 -4.94
N ASN A 83 -0.54 6.98 -4.59
CA ASN A 83 -1.58 7.96 -4.91
C ASN A 83 -1.30 9.34 -4.27
N ASP A 84 -0.84 9.35 -3.01
CA ASP A 84 -0.51 10.57 -2.30
C ASP A 84 0.73 11.26 -2.89
N SER A 85 1.73 10.47 -3.30
CA SER A 85 2.92 10.95 -4.00
C SER A 85 2.58 11.58 -5.35
N HIS A 86 1.67 10.96 -6.10
CA HIS A 86 1.14 11.52 -7.33
C HIS A 86 0.40 12.85 -7.08
N ALA A 87 -0.42 12.93 -6.02
CA ALA A 87 -1.10 14.16 -5.64
C ALA A 87 -0.12 15.29 -5.24
N LEU A 88 0.97 14.96 -4.53
CA LEU A 88 2.02 15.91 -4.14
C LEU A 88 2.68 16.59 -5.33
N ILE A 89 2.87 15.89 -6.45
CA ILE A 89 3.44 16.49 -7.67
C ILE A 89 2.52 17.54 -8.27
N LYS A 90 1.20 17.33 -8.19
CA LYS A 90 0.20 18.26 -8.72
C LYS A 90 -0.01 19.46 -7.81
N ASN A 91 -0.10 19.22 -6.51
CA ASN A 91 -0.34 20.24 -5.50
C ASN A 91 0.24 19.80 -4.17
N HIS A 92 1.47 20.24 -3.90
CA HIS A 92 2.15 19.94 -2.64
C HIS A 92 1.38 20.53 -1.45
N THR A 93 1.03 19.68 -0.48
CA THR A 93 0.46 20.11 0.81
C THR A 93 1.12 19.35 1.95
N THR A 94 1.28 20.02 3.09
CA THR A 94 1.88 19.42 4.30
C THR A 94 1.10 18.22 4.80
N GLU A 95 -0.23 18.18 4.58
CA GLU A 95 -1.06 17.03 4.96
C GLU A 95 -0.72 15.78 4.14
N LEU A 96 -0.55 15.93 2.83
CA LEU A 96 -0.16 14.82 1.94
C LEU A 96 1.25 14.33 2.28
N GLU A 97 2.19 15.25 2.45
CA GLU A 97 3.57 14.98 2.83
C GLU A 97 3.63 14.19 4.15
N THR A 98 2.96 14.69 5.20
CA THR A 98 2.89 14.04 6.51
C THR A 98 2.32 12.63 6.40
N ARG A 99 1.32 12.42 5.54
CA ARG A 99 0.71 11.11 5.36
C ARG A 99 1.66 10.12 4.69
N VAL A 100 2.42 10.54 3.68
CA VAL A 100 3.44 9.68 3.04
C VAL A 100 4.49 9.25 4.08
N PHE A 101 5.09 10.19 4.81
CA PHE A 101 6.11 9.85 5.81
C PHE A 101 5.57 9.04 7.00
N THR A 102 4.32 9.27 7.41
CA THR A 102 3.70 8.46 8.48
C THR A 102 3.47 7.02 8.02
N ASN A 103 3.10 6.85 6.75
CA ASN A 103 2.91 5.54 6.15
C ASN A 103 4.25 4.82 5.93
N GLU A 104 5.32 5.51 5.54
CA GLU A 104 6.68 4.94 5.48
C GLU A 104 7.07 4.33 6.84
N ALA A 105 6.92 5.10 7.92
CA ALA A 105 7.27 4.60 9.25
C ALA A 105 6.35 3.47 9.73
N THR A 106 5.23 3.24 9.02
CA THR A 106 4.36 2.09 9.22
C THR A 106 4.80 0.91 8.37
N MET A 107 5.25 1.14 7.12
CA MET A 107 5.84 0.13 6.24
C MET A 107 7.06 -0.52 6.90
N ASP A 108 8.00 0.27 7.43
CA ASP A 108 9.17 -0.23 8.16
C ASP A 108 8.79 -1.15 9.33
N TYR A 109 7.80 -0.72 10.11
CA TYR A 109 7.32 -1.49 11.25
C TYR A 109 6.73 -2.84 10.80
N LEU A 110 5.95 -2.83 9.72
CA LEU A 110 5.33 -4.04 9.18
C LEU A 110 6.35 -4.96 8.55
N GLU A 111 7.34 -4.43 7.84
CA GLU A 111 8.44 -5.20 7.28
C GLU A 111 9.13 -6.02 8.39
N ASP A 112 9.56 -5.34 9.45
CA ASP A 112 10.29 -5.93 10.56
C ASP A 112 9.44 -6.99 11.31
N GLU A 113 8.15 -6.73 11.53
CA GLU A 113 7.24 -7.69 12.15
C GLU A 113 6.93 -8.91 11.27
N ILE A 114 6.70 -8.72 9.96
CA ILE A 114 6.42 -9.80 9.02
C ILE A 114 7.66 -10.69 8.85
N VAL A 115 8.85 -10.10 8.67
CA VAL A 115 10.12 -10.83 8.55
C VAL A 115 10.39 -11.62 9.84
N ARG A 116 10.15 -11.04 11.02
CA ARG A 116 10.23 -11.76 12.30
C ARG A 116 9.27 -12.95 12.35
N TYR A 117 8.03 -12.75 11.94
CA TYR A 117 7.02 -13.79 11.95
C TYR A 117 7.39 -14.95 11.00
N LEU A 118 7.74 -14.64 9.75
CA LEU A 118 8.20 -15.61 8.75
C LEU A 118 9.44 -16.38 9.23
N SER A 119 10.39 -15.69 9.88
CA SER A 119 11.58 -16.33 10.47
C SER A 119 11.23 -17.30 11.58
N ASN A 120 10.20 -17.01 12.38
CA ASN A 120 9.75 -17.91 13.43
C ASN A 120 9.01 -19.13 12.87
N ILE A 121 8.28 -18.98 11.76
CA ILE A 121 7.72 -20.13 11.03
C ILE A 121 8.89 -21.02 10.59
N PHE A 122 9.93 -20.45 9.94
CA PHE A 122 11.12 -21.15 9.43
C PHE A 122 11.81 -22.05 10.47
N ARG A 123 11.77 -21.66 11.75
CA ARG A 123 12.39 -22.38 12.87
C ARG A 123 11.53 -23.51 13.44
N SER A 124 10.29 -23.66 12.99
CA SER A 124 9.38 -24.71 13.44
C SER A 124 9.82 -26.08 12.88
N ALA A 125 9.63 -27.14 13.67
CA ALA A 125 10.19 -28.46 13.38
C ALA A 125 9.50 -29.24 12.23
N SER A 126 8.56 -28.62 11.51
CA SER A 126 7.64 -29.31 10.57
C SER A 126 7.51 -28.59 9.22
N ILE A 127 8.63 -28.11 8.66
CA ILE A 127 8.65 -27.37 7.37
C ILE A 127 9.13 -28.28 6.25
N THR A 128 8.44 -28.24 5.11
CA THR A 128 8.88 -28.87 3.86
C THR A 128 9.84 -27.95 3.10
N GLU A 129 10.61 -28.49 2.15
CA GLU A 129 11.50 -27.67 1.31
C GLU A 129 10.72 -26.63 0.49
N SER A 130 9.53 -26.98 0.04
CA SER A 130 8.63 -26.06 -0.67
C SER A 130 8.12 -24.93 0.23
N ASP A 131 7.67 -25.25 1.45
CA ASP A 131 7.29 -24.23 2.44
C ASP A 131 8.47 -23.30 2.75
N SER A 132 9.68 -23.84 2.85
CA SER A 132 10.91 -23.09 3.06
C SER A 132 11.18 -22.09 1.92
N SER A 133 11.07 -22.55 0.67
CA SER A 133 11.23 -21.68 -0.51
C SER A 133 10.17 -20.58 -0.56
N ARG A 134 8.91 -20.93 -0.28
CA ARG A 134 7.80 -19.98 -0.24
C ARG A 134 7.98 -18.93 0.86
N ILE A 135 8.38 -19.34 2.06
CA ILE A 135 8.69 -18.43 3.16
C ILE A 135 9.82 -17.46 2.78
N ALA A 136 10.88 -17.95 2.14
CA ALA A 136 11.98 -17.10 1.65
C ALA A 136 11.49 -16.09 0.60
N GLY A 137 10.66 -16.52 -0.35
CA GLY A 137 10.04 -15.64 -1.34
C GLY A 137 9.17 -14.55 -0.69
N LEU A 138 8.36 -14.90 0.31
CA LEU A 138 7.56 -13.91 1.06
C LEU A 138 8.43 -12.92 1.84
N MET A 139 9.59 -13.34 2.38
CA MET A 139 10.53 -12.41 3.01
C MET A 139 11.08 -11.39 2.00
N HIS A 140 11.50 -11.85 0.82
CA HIS A 140 11.95 -10.96 -0.25
C HIS A 140 10.84 -10.00 -0.68
N LEU A 141 9.63 -10.52 -0.87
CA LEU A 141 8.45 -9.76 -1.21
C LEU A 141 8.10 -8.68 -0.17
N THR A 142 8.36 -8.95 1.11
CA THR A 142 8.16 -7.98 2.18
C THR A 142 9.04 -6.74 1.97
N ASN A 143 10.32 -6.96 1.66
CA ASN A 143 11.26 -5.88 1.33
C ASN A 143 10.90 -5.19 0.00
N ASP A 144 10.47 -5.92 -1.03
CA ASP A 144 10.01 -5.28 -2.28
C ASP A 144 8.83 -4.33 -2.06
N ILE A 145 7.87 -4.71 -1.21
CA ILE A 145 6.73 -3.86 -0.88
C ILE A 145 7.16 -2.64 -0.04
N GLU A 146 8.10 -2.81 0.90
CA GLU A 146 8.70 -1.69 1.65
C GLU A 146 9.37 -0.68 0.71
N ARG A 147 10.13 -1.17 -0.27
CA ARG A 147 10.83 -0.32 -1.24
C ARG A 147 9.92 0.53 -2.09
N ILE A 148 8.70 0.07 -2.40
CA ILE A 148 7.68 0.91 -3.03
C ILE A 148 7.35 2.12 -2.12
N GLY A 149 7.23 1.88 -0.81
CA GLY A 149 7.04 2.92 0.20
C GLY A 149 8.22 3.91 0.27
N ASP A 150 9.46 3.41 0.34
CA ASP A 150 10.70 4.22 0.28
C ASP A 150 10.72 5.13 -0.96
N HIS A 151 10.38 4.58 -2.13
CA HIS A 151 10.28 5.35 -3.37
C HIS A 151 9.19 6.42 -3.35
N CYS A 152 8.05 6.17 -2.70
CA CYS A 152 7.03 7.20 -2.47
C CYS A 152 7.55 8.33 -1.56
N SER A 153 8.30 8.00 -0.49
CA SER A 153 8.95 9.00 0.36
C SER A 153 9.96 9.86 -0.41
N ASN A 154 10.76 9.25 -1.29
CA ASN A 154 11.69 9.99 -2.16
C ASN A 154 10.96 10.97 -3.09
N ILE A 155 9.78 10.59 -3.61
CA ILE A 155 8.94 11.48 -4.41
C ILE A 155 8.41 12.64 -3.55
N ALA A 156 8.00 12.37 -2.31
CA ALA A 156 7.54 13.41 -1.38
C ALA A 156 8.66 14.42 -1.04
N ASP A 157 9.87 13.94 -0.73
CA ASP A 157 11.05 14.78 -0.51
C ASP A 157 11.39 15.62 -1.74
N THR A 158 11.31 15.02 -2.93
CA THR A 158 11.56 15.71 -4.20
C THR A 158 10.49 16.78 -4.47
N SER A 159 9.23 16.49 -4.16
CA SER A 159 8.13 17.45 -4.25
C SER A 159 8.32 18.64 -3.31
N LEU A 160 8.76 18.40 -2.07
CA LEU A 160 9.07 19.45 -1.10
C LEU A 160 10.19 20.37 -1.64
N GLN A 161 11.28 19.79 -2.13
CA GLN A 161 12.39 20.56 -2.71
C GLN A 161 11.94 21.45 -3.87
N MET A 162 11.06 20.94 -4.75
CA MET A 162 10.47 21.75 -5.82
C MET A 162 9.62 22.90 -5.27
N HIS A 163 8.77 22.60 -4.28
CA HIS A 163 7.89 23.57 -3.66
C HIS A 163 8.66 24.72 -3.01
N GLU A 164 9.66 24.41 -2.19
CA GLU A 164 10.52 25.40 -1.52
C GLU A 164 11.33 26.24 -2.51
N ALA A 165 11.78 25.63 -3.61
CA ALA A 165 12.52 26.32 -4.67
C ALA A 165 11.61 27.14 -5.61
N GLY A 166 10.28 27.04 -5.47
CA GLY A 166 9.31 27.69 -6.37
C GLY A 166 9.41 27.20 -7.81
N LEU A 167 9.80 25.94 -8.01
CA LEU A 167 9.97 25.32 -9.32
C LEU A 167 8.69 24.63 -9.76
N THR A 168 8.38 24.71 -11.06
CA THR A 168 7.26 24.01 -11.68
C THR A 168 7.71 23.34 -12.96
N PHE A 169 7.18 22.15 -13.24
CA PHE A 169 7.36 21.53 -14.54
C PHE A 169 6.60 22.28 -15.65
N SER A 170 6.98 22.03 -16.90
CA SER A 170 6.16 22.46 -18.04
C SER A 170 4.84 21.67 -18.09
N ASP A 171 3.83 22.20 -18.77
CA ASP A 171 2.54 21.52 -18.92
C ASP A 171 2.69 20.14 -19.56
N ILE A 172 3.60 20.01 -20.53
CA ILE A 172 3.89 18.74 -21.21
C ILE A 172 4.51 17.75 -20.22
N ALA A 173 5.53 18.17 -19.47
CA ALA A 173 6.18 17.33 -18.47
C ALA A 173 5.21 16.89 -17.36
N THR A 174 4.33 17.79 -16.92
CA THR A 174 3.29 17.48 -15.92
C THR A 174 2.32 16.42 -16.44
N LYS A 175 1.90 16.53 -17.71
CA LYS A 175 1.03 15.53 -18.33
C LYS A 175 1.70 14.18 -18.49
N GLU A 176 2.96 14.15 -18.92
CA GLU A 176 3.72 12.89 -19.04
C GLU A 176 3.87 12.20 -17.67
N LEU A 177 4.15 12.96 -16.61
CA LEU A 177 4.21 12.44 -15.25
C LEU A 177 2.85 11.87 -14.81
N ASP A 178 1.74 12.56 -15.08
CA ASP A 178 0.38 12.09 -14.77
C ASP A 178 0.05 10.75 -15.45
N GLU A 179 0.42 10.61 -16.72
CA GLU A 179 0.25 9.36 -17.48
C GLU A 179 1.13 8.22 -16.91
N ALA A 180 2.38 8.51 -16.54
CA ALA A 180 3.29 7.54 -15.92
C ALA A 180 2.81 7.09 -14.53
N PHE A 181 2.40 8.04 -13.67
CA PHE A 181 1.82 7.70 -12.37
C PHE A 181 0.57 6.85 -12.51
N THR A 182 -0.31 7.15 -13.46
CA THR A 182 -1.52 6.33 -13.70
C THR A 182 -1.16 4.88 -14.05
N LEU A 183 -0.08 4.66 -14.80
CA LEU A 183 0.42 3.31 -15.10
C LEU A 183 0.92 2.62 -13.83
N VAL A 184 1.77 3.28 -13.05
CA VAL A 184 2.35 2.74 -11.80
C VAL A 184 1.26 2.45 -10.77
N GLU A 185 0.31 3.36 -10.55
CA GLU A 185 -0.85 3.16 -9.68
C GLU A 185 -1.64 1.90 -10.09
N SER A 186 -1.83 1.67 -11.39
CA SER A 186 -2.48 0.47 -11.89
C SER A 186 -1.66 -0.80 -11.61
N MET A 187 -0.34 -0.73 -11.65
CA MET A 187 0.55 -1.86 -11.35
C MET A 187 0.50 -2.21 -9.86
N VAL A 188 0.53 -1.22 -8.97
CA VAL A 188 0.41 -1.43 -7.51
C VAL A 188 -0.97 -2.01 -7.16
N ASP A 189 -2.05 -1.49 -7.76
CA ASP A 189 -3.40 -2.03 -7.59
C ASP A 189 -3.54 -3.48 -8.08
N SER A 190 -2.96 -3.77 -9.24
CA SER A 190 -2.90 -5.11 -9.80
C SER A 190 -2.09 -6.06 -8.90
N SER A 191 -1.01 -5.58 -8.28
CA SER A 191 -0.14 -6.36 -7.38
C SER A 191 -0.91 -6.86 -6.14
N ILE A 192 -1.79 -6.04 -5.58
CA ILE A 192 -2.68 -6.44 -4.48
C ILE A 192 -3.58 -7.60 -4.92
N THR A 193 -4.17 -7.48 -6.10
CA THR A 193 -5.11 -8.48 -6.62
C THR A 193 -4.40 -9.79 -6.95
N ALA A 194 -3.23 -9.71 -7.60
CA ALA A 194 -2.40 -10.86 -7.93
C ALA A 194 -2.00 -11.63 -6.66
N LEU A 195 -1.48 -10.92 -5.64
CA LEU A 195 -1.02 -11.52 -4.40
C LEU A 195 -2.16 -12.13 -3.57
N ARG A 196 -3.31 -11.43 -3.47
CA ARG A 196 -4.44 -11.85 -2.64
C ARG A 196 -5.16 -13.07 -3.21
N ASN A 197 -5.25 -13.17 -4.54
CA ASN A 197 -6.07 -14.19 -5.21
C ASN A 197 -5.24 -15.26 -5.94
N ASN A 198 -3.90 -15.17 -5.90
CA ASN A 198 -3.01 -15.98 -6.73
C ASN A 198 -3.37 -15.88 -8.23
N ASP A 199 -3.66 -14.66 -8.70
CA ASP A 199 -4.20 -14.43 -10.05
C ASP A 199 -3.07 -14.29 -11.08
N LEU A 200 -2.78 -15.40 -11.78
CA LEU A 200 -1.74 -15.48 -12.82
C LEU A 200 -1.99 -14.55 -14.02
N VAL A 201 -3.26 -14.27 -14.34
CA VAL A 201 -3.59 -13.39 -15.47
C VAL A 201 -3.23 -11.95 -15.13
N ILE A 202 -3.54 -11.53 -13.91
CA ILE A 202 -3.16 -10.22 -13.40
C ILE A 202 -1.64 -10.12 -13.21
N ALA A 203 -0.98 -11.17 -12.72
CA ALA A 203 0.48 -11.20 -12.64
C ALA A 203 1.14 -11.03 -14.02
N GLY A 204 0.69 -11.78 -15.03
CA GLY A 204 1.17 -11.63 -16.41
C GLY A 204 0.90 -10.24 -16.99
N LYS A 205 -0.19 -9.57 -16.60
CA LYS A 205 -0.44 -8.17 -16.98
C LYS A 205 0.63 -7.24 -16.41
N ILE A 206 0.98 -7.37 -15.12
CA ILE A 206 1.98 -6.54 -14.46
C ILE A 206 3.35 -6.66 -15.15
N ILE A 207 3.77 -7.88 -15.48
CA ILE A 207 5.03 -8.14 -16.21
C ILE A 207 5.06 -7.38 -17.56
N ASN A 208 3.93 -7.35 -18.27
CA ASN A 208 3.84 -6.57 -19.52
C ASN A 208 3.82 -5.05 -19.28
N GLN A 209 3.28 -4.59 -18.15
CA GLN A 209 3.23 -3.17 -17.79
C GLN A 209 4.60 -2.63 -17.37
N GLU A 210 5.46 -3.43 -16.75
CA GLU A 210 6.86 -3.05 -16.45
C GLU A 210 7.62 -2.76 -17.77
N ASN A 211 7.56 -3.66 -18.74
CA ASN A 211 8.10 -3.43 -20.09
C ASN A 211 7.51 -2.20 -20.81
N GLN A 212 6.31 -1.76 -20.42
CA GLN A 212 5.71 -0.52 -20.90
C GLN A 212 6.31 0.68 -20.15
N MET A 213 6.52 0.57 -18.85
CA MET A 213 7.13 1.61 -18.01
C MET A 213 8.56 1.95 -18.47
N ASP A 214 9.37 0.96 -18.83
CA ASP A 214 10.71 1.18 -19.43
C ASP A 214 10.67 2.09 -20.66
N LYS A 215 9.69 1.84 -21.54
CA LYS A 215 9.52 2.61 -22.77
C LYS A 215 9.01 4.01 -22.47
N VAL A 216 8.13 4.15 -21.48
CA VAL A 216 7.64 5.44 -20.99
C VAL A 216 8.81 6.25 -20.43
N GLU A 217 9.68 5.65 -19.60
CA GLU A 217 10.85 6.32 -19.08
C GLU A 217 11.77 6.83 -20.19
N ALA A 218 12.12 5.95 -21.14
CA ALA A 218 13.01 6.30 -22.25
C ALA A 218 12.42 7.47 -23.08
N ALA A 219 11.13 7.41 -23.39
CA ALA A 219 10.44 8.45 -24.15
C ALA A 219 10.37 9.78 -23.39
N MET A 220 10.07 9.75 -22.09
CA MET A 220 10.02 10.96 -21.25
C MET A 220 11.39 11.62 -21.11
N ARG A 221 12.46 10.82 -21.02
CA ARG A 221 13.85 11.33 -20.98
C ARG A 221 14.22 12.06 -22.28
N GLU A 222 13.88 11.49 -23.43
CA GLU A 222 14.08 12.12 -24.74
C GLU A 222 13.25 13.41 -24.87
N SER A 223 11.95 13.33 -24.58
CA SER A 223 11.01 14.45 -24.62
C SER A 223 11.44 15.61 -23.71
N HIS A 224 11.99 15.31 -22.52
CA HIS A 224 12.53 16.35 -21.63
C HIS A 224 13.79 17.02 -22.18
N MET A 225 14.68 16.26 -22.82
CA MET A 225 15.88 16.81 -23.44
C MET A 225 15.54 17.74 -24.62
N GLU A 226 14.52 17.40 -25.41
CA GLU A 226 14.00 18.27 -26.47
C GLU A 226 13.47 19.58 -25.89
N ARG A 227 12.62 19.51 -24.86
CA ARG A 227 12.08 20.71 -24.18
C ARG A 227 13.20 21.61 -23.63
N LEU A 228 14.25 21.00 -23.08
CA LEU A 228 15.40 21.73 -22.55
C LEU A 228 16.16 22.45 -23.68
N ASN A 229 16.44 21.76 -24.79
CA ASN A 229 17.13 22.33 -25.95
C ASN A 229 16.35 23.47 -26.61
N GLU A 230 15.02 23.39 -26.61
CA GLU A 230 14.13 24.41 -27.16
C GLU A 230 13.85 25.58 -26.20
N GLY A 231 14.35 25.52 -24.96
CA GLY A 231 14.10 26.53 -23.92
C GLY A 231 12.66 26.56 -23.42
N LYS A 232 11.94 25.44 -23.51
CA LYS A 232 10.52 25.29 -23.12
C LYS A 232 10.33 24.80 -21.67
N CYS A 233 11.40 24.56 -20.92
CA CYS A 233 11.35 24.24 -19.49
C CYS A 233 12.49 24.93 -18.73
N ASP A 234 12.36 25.01 -17.41
CA ASP A 234 13.42 25.50 -16.54
C ASP A 234 14.51 24.41 -16.35
N PRO A 235 15.77 24.67 -16.74
CA PRO A 235 16.87 23.71 -16.59
C PRO A 235 17.09 23.20 -15.16
N ARG A 236 16.67 23.95 -14.14
CA ARG A 236 16.79 23.55 -12.73
C ARG A 236 15.89 22.36 -12.38
N THR A 237 14.85 22.11 -13.18
CA THR A 237 13.89 21.01 -12.97
C THR A 237 14.37 19.68 -13.56
N THR A 238 15.46 19.67 -14.36
CA THR A 238 15.88 18.47 -15.09
C THR A 238 16.27 17.31 -14.18
N VAL A 239 17.10 17.58 -13.16
CA VAL A 239 17.53 16.53 -12.22
C VAL A 239 16.32 15.92 -11.50
N ILE A 240 15.42 16.80 -11.03
CA ILE A 240 14.20 16.41 -10.33
C ILE A 240 13.26 15.59 -11.24
N PHE A 241 13.07 16.02 -12.49
CA PHE A 241 12.23 15.30 -13.44
C PHE A 241 12.76 13.89 -13.73
N LEU A 242 14.08 13.76 -13.94
CA LEU A 242 14.71 12.46 -14.21
C LEU A 242 14.65 11.54 -12.98
N GLU A 243 14.83 12.08 -11.79
CA GLU A 243 14.70 11.33 -10.54
C GLU A 243 13.28 10.81 -10.33
N MET A 244 12.25 11.62 -10.62
CA MET A 244 10.85 11.19 -10.52
C MET A 244 10.55 10.02 -11.44
N ILE A 245 11.01 10.07 -12.69
CA ILE A 245 10.74 9.00 -13.66
C ILE A 245 11.46 7.73 -13.25
N HIS A 246 12.72 7.82 -12.87
CA HIS A 246 13.47 6.66 -12.41
C HIS A 246 12.85 6.06 -11.15
N THR A 247 12.37 6.89 -10.22
CA THR A 247 11.68 6.40 -9.01
C THR A 247 10.38 5.67 -9.36
N MET A 248 9.64 6.13 -10.36
CA MET A 248 8.44 5.44 -10.87
C MET A 248 8.77 4.09 -11.52
N GLU A 249 9.86 4.00 -12.29
CA GLU A 249 10.34 2.74 -12.84
C GLU A 249 10.74 1.75 -11.75
N ARG A 250 11.47 2.20 -10.72
CA ARG A 250 11.79 1.33 -9.57
C ARG A 250 10.56 0.82 -8.82
N ILE A 251 9.49 1.62 -8.70
CA ILE A 251 8.21 1.12 -8.15
C ILE A 251 7.64 0.02 -9.07
N ALA A 252 7.68 0.23 -10.39
CA ALA A 252 7.22 -0.75 -11.37
C ALA A 252 8.02 -2.07 -11.29
N ASP A 253 9.33 -2.02 -11.08
CA ASP A 253 10.20 -3.18 -10.85
C ASP A 253 9.76 -3.99 -9.62
N HIS A 254 9.49 -3.31 -8.50
CA HIS A 254 9.01 -3.99 -7.30
C HIS A 254 7.61 -4.61 -7.52
N CYS A 255 6.74 -3.99 -8.32
CA CYS A 255 5.50 -4.62 -8.77
C CYS A 255 5.77 -5.87 -9.64
N HIS A 256 6.76 -5.83 -10.53
CA HIS A 256 7.18 -6.99 -11.32
C HIS A 256 7.66 -8.13 -10.42
N ASN A 257 8.47 -7.85 -9.39
CA ASN A 257 8.91 -8.87 -8.42
C ASN A 257 7.73 -9.52 -7.68
N ILE A 258 6.69 -8.74 -7.35
CA ILE A 258 5.44 -9.28 -6.78
C ILE A 258 4.76 -10.24 -7.76
N ALA A 259 4.67 -9.86 -9.04
CA ALA A 259 4.06 -10.70 -10.06
C ALA A 259 4.85 -11.99 -10.31
N ASP A 260 6.17 -11.91 -10.39
CA ASP A 260 7.06 -13.07 -10.57
C ASP A 260 6.95 -14.06 -9.42
N PHE A 261 6.82 -13.56 -8.18
CA PHE A 261 6.57 -14.41 -7.03
C PHE A 261 5.25 -15.19 -7.18
N VAL A 262 4.16 -14.53 -7.60
CA VAL A 262 2.85 -15.16 -7.80
C VAL A 262 2.90 -16.25 -8.87
N VAL A 263 3.58 -15.98 -10.00
CA VAL A 263 3.76 -16.98 -11.07
C VAL A 263 4.57 -18.17 -10.57
N SER A 264 5.65 -17.92 -9.85
CA SER A 264 6.51 -18.99 -9.33
C SER A 264 5.81 -19.82 -8.24
N ASP A 265 5.06 -19.20 -7.34
CA ASP A 265 4.35 -19.89 -6.25
C ASP A 265 3.28 -20.87 -6.77
N ASP A 266 2.59 -20.54 -7.86
CA ASP A 266 1.62 -21.44 -8.49
C ASP A 266 2.27 -22.67 -9.13
N ASP A 267 3.36 -22.48 -9.88
CA ASP A 267 4.13 -23.59 -10.46
C ASP A 267 4.56 -24.58 -9.36
N TYR A 268 5.02 -24.08 -8.21
CA TYR A 268 5.35 -24.93 -7.06
C TYR A 268 4.14 -25.69 -6.48
N GLN A 269 2.95 -25.07 -6.40
CA GLN A 269 1.74 -25.72 -5.88
C GLN A 269 1.18 -26.79 -6.83
N VAL A 270 1.24 -26.57 -8.16
CA VAL A 270 0.79 -27.55 -9.17
C VAL A 270 1.64 -28.83 -9.14
N HIS A 271 2.95 -28.71 -8.91
CA HIS A 271 3.84 -29.86 -8.82
C HIS A 271 3.61 -30.73 -7.57
N GLN A 272 3.10 -30.17 -6.46
CA GLN A 272 2.73 -30.96 -5.27
C GLN A 272 1.37 -31.66 -5.37
N GLY A 273 0.43 -31.15 -6.17
CA GLY A 273 -0.90 -31.77 -6.32
C GLY A 273 -0.90 -33.08 -7.11
N ASN A 274 0.24 -33.43 -7.74
CA ASN A 274 0.40 -34.58 -8.62
C ASN A 274 1.27 -35.72 -8.02
N ASP A 275 1.78 -35.57 -6.79
CA ASP A 275 2.54 -36.59 -6.04
C ASP A 275 1.76 -37.10 -4.82
#